data_AF-A0A7C1YU94-F1
#
_entry.id   AF-A0A7C1YU94-F1
#
_cell.length_a   1.000
_cell.length_b   1.000
_cell.length_c   1.000
_cell.angle_alpha   90.00
_cell.angle_beta   90.00
_cell.angle_gamma   90.00
#
_symmetry.space_group_name_H-M   'P 1'
#
loop_
_entity.id
_entity.type
_entity.pdbx_description
1 polymer ?
#
loop_
_entity_poly.entity_id
_entity_poly.type
_entity_poly.pdbx_seq_one_letter_code
_entity_poly.pdbx_strand_id
1 'polypeptide(L)'
;MEYFIQEAEYIAEAFSTTWPAPQRQIIKRDVTLRDLYETTSERAFQELWEKRLGQAPDSLAAFGRPVLGGGLRFVMPPQPGDQEPVQIEVKIESFLRDTSKIYVETQFVWPQPTPPGMLFDPRERLLQVNDYIQNQVLSFIMGDLR
;
A
#
# COMPACT_ATOMS: atom_id res chain seq x y z
N MET A 1 -4.31 4.66 12.91
CA MET A 1 -4.09 3.20 12.86
C MET A 1 -4.95 2.45 13.87
N GLU A 2 -4.82 2.69 15.18
CA GLU A 2 -5.55 1.92 16.22
C GLU A 2 -7.08 1.82 16.00
N TYR A 3 -7.73 2.92 15.59
CA TYR A 3 -9.17 2.89 15.28
C TYR A 3 -9.52 1.88 14.16
N PHE A 4 -8.74 1.84 13.08
CA PHE A 4 -8.95 0.88 11.97
C PHE A 4 -8.73 -0.56 12.42
N ILE A 5 -7.77 -0.79 13.32
CA ILE A 5 -7.51 -2.11 13.88
C ILE A 5 -8.71 -2.57 14.70
N GLN A 6 -9.20 -1.72 15.61
CA GLN A 6 -10.36 -2.04 16.45
C GLN A 6 -11.60 -2.33 15.60
N GLU A 7 -11.86 -1.52 14.58
CA GLU A 7 -12.96 -1.74 13.64
C GLU A 7 -12.83 -3.09 12.91
N ALA A 8 -11.64 -3.44 12.41
CA ALA A 8 -11.40 -4.71 11.75
C ALA A 8 -11.52 -5.91 12.71
N GLU A 9 -11.04 -5.79 13.95
CA GLU A 9 -11.21 -6.80 15.01
C GLU A 9 -12.69 -7.03 15.31
N TYR A 10 -13.48 -5.96 15.49
CA TYR A 10 -14.94 -6.08 15.72
C TYR A 10 -15.68 -6.74 14.56
N ILE A 11 -15.33 -6.41 13.31
CA ILE A 11 -15.94 -7.04 12.13
C ILE A 11 -15.60 -8.54 12.09
N ALA A 12 -14.35 -8.91 12.34
CA ALA A 12 -13.91 -10.29 12.33
C ALA A 12 -14.56 -11.12 13.47
N GLU A 13 -14.73 -10.52 14.64
CA GLU A 13 -15.44 -11.10 15.77
C GLU A 13 -16.94 -11.28 15.47
N ALA A 14 -17.62 -10.24 14.97
CA ALA A 14 -19.02 -10.29 14.58
C ALA A 14 -19.28 -11.37 13.51
N PHE A 15 -18.40 -11.50 12.53
CA PHE A 15 -18.48 -12.56 11.54
C PHE A 15 -18.30 -13.96 12.16
N SER A 16 -17.33 -14.11 13.07
CA SER A 16 -17.06 -15.41 13.73
C SER A 16 -18.14 -15.85 14.70
N THR A 17 -18.81 -14.91 15.35
CA THR A 17 -19.96 -15.19 16.22
C THR A 17 -21.23 -15.50 15.44
N THR A 18 -21.45 -14.82 14.31
CA THR A 18 -22.66 -15.02 13.48
C THR A 18 -22.62 -16.34 12.71
N TRP A 19 -21.44 -16.76 12.23
CA TRP A 19 -21.28 -18.00 11.46
C TRP A 19 -20.25 -18.93 12.11
N PRO A 20 -20.64 -19.65 13.19
CA PRO A 20 -19.75 -20.58 13.86
C PRO A 20 -19.53 -21.82 12.99
N ALA A 21 -18.33 -21.94 12.42
CA ALA A 21 -17.91 -23.08 11.63
C ALA A 21 -16.53 -23.57 12.14
N PRO A 22 -16.47 -24.68 12.88
CA PRO A 22 -15.23 -25.17 13.49
C PRO A 22 -14.12 -25.49 12.48
N GLN A 23 -14.48 -25.83 11.25
CA GLN A 23 -13.56 -26.10 10.15
C GLN A 23 -13.48 -24.97 9.13
N ARG A 24 -13.87 -23.74 9.51
CA ARG A 24 -13.71 -22.59 8.64
C ARG A 24 -12.23 -22.42 8.29
N GLN A 25 -11.97 -22.21 7.02
CA GLN A 25 -10.64 -21.94 6.50
C GLN A 25 -10.62 -20.53 5.89
N ILE A 26 -9.60 -19.75 6.20
CA ILE A 26 -9.37 -18.47 5.53
C ILE A 26 -8.57 -18.79 4.27
N ILE A 27 -9.16 -18.58 3.10
CA ILE A 27 -8.56 -18.97 1.81
C ILE A 27 -7.61 -17.91 1.23
N LYS A 28 -7.78 -16.65 1.62
CA LYS A 28 -6.99 -15.50 1.17
C LYS A 28 -7.14 -14.37 2.19
N ARG A 29 -6.08 -13.59 2.36
CA ARG A 29 -6.09 -12.35 3.16
C ARG A 29 -5.50 -11.24 2.31
N ASP A 30 -6.08 -10.04 2.40
CA ASP A 30 -5.51 -8.84 1.81
C ASP A 30 -5.71 -7.65 2.73
N VAL A 31 -4.74 -6.74 2.70
CA VAL A 31 -4.79 -5.44 3.38
C VAL A 31 -4.39 -4.39 2.36
N THR A 32 -5.15 -3.29 2.33
CA THR A 32 -4.83 -2.12 1.51
C THR A 32 -4.92 -0.87 2.36
N LEU A 33 -3.81 -0.16 2.48
CA LEU A 33 -3.74 1.13 3.15
C LEU A 33 -3.50 2.23 2.11
N ARG A 34 -4.18 3.36 2.29
CA ARG A 34 -4.17 4.51 1.39
C ARG A 34 -3.88 5.77 2.17
N ASP A 35 -2.79 6.42 1.83
CA ASP A 35 -2.32 7.63 2.48
C ASP A 35 -2.23 8.79 1.50
N LEU A 36 -2.38 10.00 2.03
CA LEU A 36 -2.14 11.24 1.31
C LEU A 36 -1.02 11.99 2.02
N TYR A 37 0.05 12.28 1.30
CA TYR A 37 1.19 13.04 1.79
C TYR A 37 1.24 14.40 1.12
N GLU A 38 1.69 15.42 1.86
CA GLU A 38 1.97 16.74 1.28
C GLU A 38 3.23 16.67 0.42
N THR A 39 3.22 17.36 -0.72
CA THR A 39 4.43 17.55 -1.55
C THR A 39 5.26 18.72 -1.01
N THR A 40 6.58 18.65 -1.17
CA THR A 40 7.51 19.75 -0.88
C THR A 40 7.72 20.67 -2.07
N SER A 41 7.12 20.33 -3.20
CA SER A 41 7.21 21.06 -4.47
C SER A 41 5.91 21.83 -4.72
N GLU A 42 5.83 22.62 -5.79
CA GLU A 42 4.56 23.27 -6.14
C GLU A 42 3.49 22.23 -6.54
N ARG A 43 3.93 21.12 -7.17
CA ARG A 43 3.07 20.02 -7.59
C ARG A 43 3.67 18.66 -7.25
N ALA A 44 2.84 17.74 -6.81
CA ALA A 44 3.18 16.35 -6.50
C ALA A 44 3.85 15.63 -7.68
N PHE A 45 3.33 15.85 -8.90
CA PHE A 45 3.92 15.24 -10.08
C PHE A 45 5.33 15.75 -10.38
N GLN A 46 5.56 17.06 -10.20
CA GLN A 46 6.88 17.65 -10.34
C GLN A 46 7.88 17.03 -9.36
N GLU A 47 7.47 16.87 -8.11
CA GLU A 47 8.30 16.22 -7.10
C GLU A 47 8.70 14.80 -7.52
N LEU A 48 7.71 13.97 -7.87
CA LEU A 48 7.94 12.59 -8.25
C LEU A 48 8.84 12.50 -9.49
N TRP A 49 8.54 13.27 -10.53
CA TRP A 49 9.22 13.20 -11.82
C TRP A 49 10.64 13.79 -11.78
N GLU A 50 10.77 15.04 -11.32
CA GLU A 50 12.03 15.79 -11.42
C GLU A 50 12.94 15.51 -10.23
N LYS A 51 12.42 15.57 -9.00
CA LYS A 51 13.25 15.45 -7.80
C LYS A 51 13.55 14.00 -7.45
N ARG A 52 12.53 13.12 -7.48
CA ARG A 52 12.69 11.72 -7.04
C ARG A 52 13.24 10.82 -8.14
N LEU A 53 12.68 10.90 -9.35
CA LEU A 53 13.12 10.08 -10.49
C LEU A 53 14.25 10.71 -11.32
N GLY A 54 14.65 11.95 -11.00
CA GLY A 54 15.74 12.65 -11.68
C GLY A 54 15.47 12.92 -13.17
N GLN A 55 14.21 12.93 -13.58
CA GLN A 55 13.84 13.10 -14.98
C GLN A 55 13.81 14.58 -15.35
N ALA A 56 14.20 14.90 -16.59
CA ALA A 56 14.09 16.25 -17.09
C ALA A 56 12.61 16.67 -17.26
N PRO A 57 12.25 17.93 -16.99
CA PRO A 57 10.90 18.44 -17.23
C PRO A 57 10.46 18.25 -18.70
N ASP A 58 11.39 18.48 -19.62
CA ASP A 58 11.13 18.41 -21.07
C ASP A 58 10.99 16.98 -21.61
N SER A 59 11.33 15.95 -20.82
CA SER A 59 11.16 14.55 -21.24
C SER A 59 9.71 14.20 -21.58
N LEU A 60 8.75 14.95 -21.03
CA LEU A 60 7.33 14.77 -21.27
C LEU A 60 6.82 15.52 -22.51
N ALA A 61 7.65 16.35 -23.15
CA ALA A 61 7.28 17.04 -24.39
C ALA A 61 6.89 16.06 -25.52
N ALA A 62 7.38 14.82 -25.46
CA ALA A 62 7.01 13.74 -26.36
C ALA A 62 5.48 13.48 -26.43
N PHE A 63 4.74 13.82 -25.36
CA PHE A 63 3.27 13.67 -25.34
C PHE A 63 2.51 14.79 -26.07
N GLY A 64 3.20 15.86 -26.50
CA GLY A 64 2.63 16.99 -27.24
C GLY A 64 1.59 17.80 -26.47
N ARG A 65 1.47 17.60 -25.16
CA ARG A 65 0.51 18.26 -24.27
C ARG A 65 1.05 18.32 -22.84
N PRO A 66 0.58 19.24 -21.99
CA PRO A 66 0.95 19.26 -20.58
C PRO A 66 0.50 17.98 -19.86
N VAL A 67 1.41 17.35 -19.13
CA VAL A 67 1.10 16.21 -18.24
C VAL A 67 0.73 16.77 -16.86
N LEU A 68 -0.52 16.51 -16.45
CA LEU A 68 -1.06 17.04 -15.18
C LEU A 68 -0.76 16.15 -13.98
N GLY A 69 -0.40 14.89 -14.24
CA GLY A 69 -0.13 13.92 -13.22
C GLY A 69 0.43 12.62 -13.77
N GLY A 70 0.93 11.81 -12.86
CA GLY A 70 1.56 10.54 -13.14
C GLY A 70 2.07 9.91 -11.85
N GLY A 71 2.73 8.77 -11.98
CA GLY A 71 3.22 8.04 -10.82
C GLY A 71 3.93 6.75 -11.17
N LEU A 72 4.18 5.99 -10.11
CA LEU A 72 4.92 4.74 -10.11
C LEU A 72 4.04 3.63 -9.59
N ARG A 73 4.23 2.44 -10.15
CA ARG A 73 3.59 1.20 -9.68
C ARG A 73 4.66 0.13 -9.55
N PHE A 74 4.82 -0.37 -8.33
CA PHE A 74 5.73 -1.45 -8.02
C PHE A 74 4.92 -2.69 -7.66
N VAL A 75 5.25 -3.81 -8.28
CA VAL A 75 4.66 -5.12 -7.98
C VAL A 75 5.80 -6.04 -7.55
N MET A 76 5.78 -6.46 -6.29
CA MET A 76 6.77 -7.32 -5.67
C MET A 76 6.13 -8.68 -5.42
N PRO A 77 6.47 -9.71 -6.22
CA PRO A 77 5.94 -11.05 -6.02
C PRO A 77 6.49 -11.67 -4.73
N PRO A 78 5.82 -12.70 -4.19
CA PRO A 78 6.35 -13.48 -3.07
C PRO A 78 7.72 -14.06 -3.39
N GLN A 79 8.62 -14.12 -2.40
CA GLN A 79 9.97 -14.65 -2.59
C GLN A 79 9.99 -16.16 -2.32
N PRO A 80 10.84 -16.93 -3.03
CA PRO A 80 11.07 -18.33 -2.71
C PRO A 80 11.62 -18.49 -1.29
N GLY A 81 10.96 -19.30 -0.47
CA GLY A 81 11.38 -19.57 0.91
C GLY A 81 10.71 -18.69 1.97
N ASP A 82 9.86 -17.73 1.58
CA ASP A 82 9.01 -17.02 2.52
C ASP A 82 8.13 -18.02 3.29
N GLN A 83 8.20 -17.99 4.61
CA GLN A 83 7.34 -18.83 5.46
C GLN A 83 5.86 -18.49 5.26
N GLU A 84 5.58 -17.21 4.99
CA GLU A 84 4.26 -16.74 4.62
C GLU A 84 4.36 -15.87 3.36
N PRO A 85 4.23 -16.48 2.16
CA PRO A 85 4.33 -15.78 0.89
C PRO A 85 3.36 -14.60 0.83
N VAL A 86 3.89 -13.44 0.46
CA VAL A 86 3.14 -12.20 0.35
C VAL A 86 3.46 -11.51 -0.97
N GLN A 87 2.42 -11.10 -1.69
CA GLN A 87 2.56 -10.18 -2.81
C GLN A 87 2.34 -8.77 -2.29
N ILE A 88 3.27 -7.87 -2.63
CA ILE A 88 3.17 -6.46 -2.24
C ILE A 88 3.02 -5.62 -3.50
N GLU A 89 2.05 -4.72 -3.51
CA GLU A 89 1.89 -3.70 -4.53
C GLU A 89 1.97 -2.32 -3.87
N VAL A 90 2.78 -1.43 -4.45
CA VAL A 90 2.89 -0.02 -4.03
C VAL A 90 2.63 0.88 -5.22
N LYS A 91 1.66 1.79 -5.06
CA LYS A 91 1.29 2.80 -6.04
C LYS A 91 1.58 4.18 -5.45
N ILE A 92 2.34 5.00 -6.17
CA ILE A 92 2.71 6.36 -5.73
C ILE A 92 2.37 7.31 -6.87
N GLU A 93 1.41 8.21 -6.67
CA GLU A 93 0.87 9.05 -7.74
C GLU A 93 0.62 10.48 -7.28
N SER A 94 0.64 11.43 -8.21
CA SER A 94 0.04 12.75 -7.98
C SER A 94 -1.47 12.62 -7.76
N PHE A 95 -2.00 13.21 -6.69
CA PHE A 95 -3.43 13.18 -6.44
C PHE A 95 -4.15 14.24 -7.29
N LEU A 96 -4.84 13.82 -8.36
CA LEU A 96 -5.38 14.76 -9.35
C LEU A 96 -6.44 15.75 -8.82
N ARG A 97 -7.10 15.42 -7.71
CA ARG A 97 -8.07 16.34 -7.07
C ARG A 97 -7.39 17.46 -6.27
N ASP A 98 -6.14 17.24 -5.88
CA ASP A 98 -5.31 18.22 -5.17
C ASP A 98 -3.84 17.96 -5.51
N THR A 99 -3.33 18.75 -6.46
CA THR A 99 -1.97 18.58 -6.99
C THR A 99 -0.88 18.86 -5.96
N SER A 100 -1.21 19.37 -4.77
CA SER A 100 -0.27 19.49 -3.65
C SER A 100 -0.06 18.16 -2.91
N LYS A 101 -0.81 17.10 -3.26
CA LYS A 101 -0.76 15.82 -2.55
C LYS A 101 -0.23 14.67 -3.39
N ILE A 102 0.55 13.82 -2.75
CA ILE A 102 0.99 12.52 -3.26
C ILE A 102 0.07 11.46 -2.64
N TYR A 103 -0.59 10.69 -3.50
CA TYR A 103 -1.38 9.52 -3.13
C TYR A 103 -0.50 8.28 -3.11
N VAL A 104 -0.55 7.55 -2.00
CA VAL A 104 0.18 6.30 -1.83
C VAL A 104 -0.82 5.20 -1.47
N GLU A 105 -0.82 4.13 -2.24
CA GLU A 105 -1.57 2.91 -1.92
C GLU A 105 -0.58 1.77 -1.74
N THR A 106 -0.65 1.09 -0.59
CA THR A 106 0.13 -0.10 -0.32
C THR A 106 -0.82 -1.26 -0.08
N GLN A 107 -0.70 -2.29 -0.90
CA GLN A 107 -1.50 -3.51 -0.82
C GLN A 107 -0.60 -4.71 -0.52
N PHE A 108 -0.98 -5.49 0.48
CA PHE A 108 -0.40 -6.80 0.75
C PHE A 108 -1.47 -7.86 0.48
N VAL A 109 -1.07 -8.93 -0.19
CA VAL A 109 -1.92 -10.09 -0.47
C VAL A 109 -1.20 -11.35 -0.02
N TRP A 110 -1.81 -12.08 0.91
CA TRP A 110 -1.37 -13.41 1.34
C TRP A 110 -2.28 -14.45 0.66
N PRO A 111 -1.80 -15.11 -0.41
CA PRO A 111 -2.62 -16.02 -1.22
C PRO A 111 -2.77 -17.40 -0.58
N GLN A 112 -1.97 -17.71 0.45
CA GLN A 112 -1.99 -19.02 1.09
C GLN A 112 -3.17 -19.17 2.05
N PRO A 113 -3.96 -20.25 1.92
CA PRO A 113 -4.97 -20.59 2.89
C PRO A 113 -4.37 -20.88 4.26
N THR A 114 -5.06 -20.50 5.33
CA THR A 114 -4.69 -20.89 6.69
C THR A 114 -5.08 -22.35 6.95
N PRO A 115 -4.52 -23.01 7.99
CA PRO A 115 -5.14 -24.21 8.54
C PRO A 115 -6.62 -23.96 8.94
N PRO A 116 -7.48 -24.99 8.86
CA PRO A 116 -8.85 -24.90 9.37
C PRO A 116 -8.89 -24.53 10.86
N GLY A 117 -9.85 -23.69 11.25
CA GLY A 117 -10.05 -23.26 12.63
C GLY A 117 -9.15 -22.09 13.08
N MET A 118 -8.24 -21.61 12.23
CA MET A 118 -7.48 -20.40 12.51
C MET A 118 -8.41 -19.18 12.61
N LEU A 119 -8.10 -18.31 13.58
CA LEU A 119 -8.77 -17.03 13.75
C LEU A 119 -8.26 -16.01 12.73
N PHE A 120 -9.08 -14.99 12.47
CA PHE A 120 -8.60 -13.80 11.77
C PHE A 120 -7.64 -13.04 12.70
N ASP A 121 -6.52 -12.56 12.16
CA ASP A 121 -5.60 -11.69 12.87
C ASP A 121 -5.46 -10.34 12.12
N PRO A 122 -6.51 -9.50 12.14
CA PRO A 122 -6.49 -8.23 11.41
C PRO A 122 -5.43 -7.27 11.97
N ARG A 123 -5.15 -7.31 13.27
CA ARG A 123 -4.16 -6.45 13.93
C ARG A 123 -2.76 -6.71 13.40
N GLU A 124 -2.30 -7.97 13.42
CA GLU A 124 -0.98 -8.34 12.90
C GLU A 124 -0.82 -7.85 11.46
N ARG A 125 -1.82 -8.11 10.61
CA ARG A 125 -1.75 -7.75 9.18
C ARG A 125 -1.73 -6.25 8.95
N LEU A 126 -2.59 -5.50 9.62
CA LEU A 126 -2.62 -4.04 9.50
C LEU A 126 -1.32 -3.41 9.99
N LEU A 127 -0.78 -3.90 11.11
CA LEU A 127 0.51 -3.42 11.63
C LEU A 127 1.67 -3.76 10.69
N GLN A 128 1.68 -4.96 10.09
CA GLN A 128 2.70 -5.35 9.12
C GLN A 128 2.72 -4.42 7.89
N VAL A 129 1.54 -4.11 7.32
CA VAL A 129 1.47 -3.18 6.18
C VAL A 129 1.83 -1.76 6.59
N ASN A 130 1.37 -1.30 7.76
CA ASN A 130 1.70 0.03 8.26
C ASN A 130 3.20 0.18 8.51
N ASP A 131 3.83 -0.80 9.16
CA ASP A 131 5.28 -0.81 9.39
C ASP A 131 6.04 -0.74 8.06
N TYR A 132 5.60 -1.51 7.06
CA TYR A 132 6.20 -1.48 5.73
C TYR A 132 6.09 -0.10 5.07
N ILE A 133 4.95 0.57 5.23
CA ILE A 133 4.78 1.94 4.75
C ILE A 133 5.76 2.88 5.44
N GLN A 134 5.83 2.84 6.77
CA GLN A 134 6.65 3.77 7.55
C GLN A 134 8.14 3.58 7.29
N ASN A 135 8.61 2.34 7.14
CA ASN A 135 10.03 2.04 7.09
C ASN A 135 10.59 1.94 5.66
N GLN A 136 9.81 1.49 4.68
CA GLN A 136 10.29 1.27 3.32
C GLN A 136 9.67 2.26 2.34
N VAL A 137 8.34 2.37 2.31
CA VAL A 137 7.66 3.22 1.31
C VAL A 137 7.97 4.70 1.55
N LEU A 138 7.87 5.15 2.80
CA LEU A 138 8.20 6.54 3.14
C LEU A 138 9.67 6.84 2.93
N SER A 139 10.59 5.96 3.34
CA SER A 139 12.02 6.13 3.08
C SER A 139 12.33 6.24 1.59
N PHE A 140 11.65 5.45 0.75
CA PHE A 140 11.76 5.56 -0.71
C PHE A 140 11.23 6.89 -1.23
N ILE A 141 10.05 7.32 -0.79
CA ILE A 141 9.44 8.60 -1.19
C ILE A 141 10.31 9.78 -0.76
N MET A 142 10.85 9.75 0.47
CA MET A 142 11.69 10.82 1.03
C MET A 142 13.12 10.80 0.49
N GLY A 143 13.54 9.74 -0.19
CA GLY A 143 14.88 9.63 -0.81
C GLY A 143 15.99 9.37 0.21
N ASP A 144 15.65 8.81 1.37
CA ASP A 144 16.57 8.57 2.49
C ASP A 144 17.44 7.31 2.27
N LEU A 145 17.08 6.46 1.30
CA LEU A 145 17.87 5.30 0.90
C LEU A 145 18.96 5.74 -0.10
N ARG A 146 20.14 6.10 0.43
CA ARG A 146 21.41 6.24 -0.31
C ARG A 146 22.49 5.37 0.30
#